data_AF-A0A2N6NSY4-F1
#
_entry.id   AF-A0A2N6NSY4-F1
#
_cell.length_a   1.000
_cell.length_b   1.000
_cell.length_c   1.000
_cell.angle_alpha   90.00
_cell.angle_beta   90.00
_cell.angle_gamma   90.00
#
_symmetry.space_group_name_H-M   'P 1'
#
loop_
_entity.id
_entity.type
_entity.pdbx_description
1 polymer ?
#
loop_
_entity_poly.entity_id
_entity_poly.type
_entity_poly.pdbx_seq_one_letter_code
_entity_poly.pdbx_strand_id
1 'polypeptide(L)'
;MALHPPQADKLIFAPGDSGTQGTQAAQFTLGTLSRRDLDSTSPIPQFHKWFSQAQDAIRAQGAAGAATAETCTLSTAELPSGRVSSRLVYLKELDARGGFVIYSNFGTSRKAADLATNPHAALCFYWSPLQRQVRVEGVAARLSAEESQG
;
A
#
# COMPACT_ATOMS: atom_id res chain seq x y z
N MET A 1 -2.00 33.02 3.83
CA MET A 1 -1.02 33.63 4.75
C MET A 1 -1.46 33.30 6.18
N ALA A 2 -0.99 32.18 6.73
CA ALA A 2 -1.32 31.79 8.10
C ALA A 2 -0.21 32.30 9.03
N LEU A 3 -0.55 33.27 9.87
CA LEU A 3 0.33 33.78 10.93
C LEU A 3 0.23 32.82 12.13
N HIS A 4 1.13 31.84 12.21
CA HIS A 4 1.39 31.13 13.46
C HIS A 4 2.79 31.49 13.94
N PRO A 5 2.95 31.98 15.18
CA PRO A 5 4.27 32.21 15.74
C PRO A 5 5.03 30.87 15.86
N PRO A 6 6.37 30.88 15.76
CA PRO A 6 7.16 29.66 15.83
C PRO A 6 7.06 29.05 17.24
N GLN A 7 6.48 27.86 17.33
CA GLN A 7 6.34 27.11 18.57
C GLN A 7 7.63 26.28 18.81
N ALA A 8 8.30 26.52 19.94
CA ALA A 8 9.61 25.97 20.28
C ALA A 8 9.62 24.46 20.58
N ASP A 9 8.46 23.80 20.66
CA ASP A 9 8.33 22.41 21.14
C ASP A 9 7.89 21.44 20.03
N LYS A 10 8.53 21.50 18.86
CA LYS A 10 8.27 20.51 17.79
C LYS A 10 9.26 19.34 17.91
N LEU A 11 8.75 18.14 18.17
CA LEU A 11 9.55 16.91 18.31
C LEU A 11 9.99 16.31 16.97
N ILE A 12 9.34 16.68 15.86
CA ILE A 12 9.66 16.21 14.51
C ILE A 12 9.65 17.42 13.58
N PHE A 13 10.76 17.61 12.87
CA PHE A 13 10.89 18.60 11.80
C PHE A 13 11.15 17.84 10.50
N ALA A 14 10.19 17.89 9.57
CA ALA A 14 10.52 17.58 8.19
C ALA A 14 11.51 18.65 7.72
N PRO A 15 12.67 18.30 7.12
CA PRO A 15 13.67 19.28 6.74
C PRO A 15 13.05 20.36 5.85
N GLY A 16 12.79 21.51 6.46
CA GLY A 16 12.42 22.76 5.83
C GLY A 16 13.67 23.65 5.80
N ASP A 17 13.95 24.18 4.62
CA ASP A 17 15.13 24.98 4.26
C ASP A 17 15.55 25.97 5.35
N SER A 18 16.71 25.72 5.95
CA SER A 18 17.45 26.73 6.73
C SER A 18 18.95 26.48 6.61
N GLY A 19 19.51 26.88 5.46
CA GLY A 19 20.94 27.13 5.30
C GLY A 19 21.71 26.13 4.43
N THR A 20 22.12 26.62 3.25
CA THR A 20 23.34 26.22 2.52
C THR A 20 23.59 24.73 2.27
N GLN A 21 22.67 24.09 1.54
CA GLN A 21 22.86 23.13 0.43
C GLN A 21 21.55 22.38 0.29
N GLY A 22 20.70 22.84 -0.63
CA GLY A 22 19.33 22.37 -0.76
C GLY A 22 19.26 20.90 -1.12
N THR A 23 18.88 20.05 -0.17
CA THR A 23 18.30 18.74 -0.49
C THR A 23 16.86 19.00 -0.90
N GLN A 24 16.64 19.27 -2.19
CA GLN A 24 15.29 19.30 -2.75
C GLN A 24 14.55 18.02 -2.36
N ALA A 25 13.25 18.13 -2.09
CA ALA A 25 12.39 16.95 -1.95
C ALA A 25 12.63 16.03 -3.16
N ALA A 26 12.86 14.74 -2.90
CA ALA A 26 13.15 13.79 -3.96
C ALA A 26 12.04 13.86 -5.02
N GLN A 27 12.42 14.20 -6.25
CA GLN A 27 11.50 14.20 -7.36
C GLN A 27 11.30 12.75 -7.82
N PHE A 28 10.04 12.31 -7.86
CA PHE A 28 9.67 10.96 -8.28
C PHE A 28 9.58 10.87 -9.81
N THR A 29 10.73 10.89 -10.49
CA THR A 29 10.82 11.01 -11.96
C THR A 29 10.88 9.67 -12.70
N LEU A 30 10.98 8.53 -11.99
CA LEU A 30 11.13 7.22 -12.61
C LEU A 30 9.85 6.70 -13.30
N GLY A 31 8.68 7.21 -12.93
CA GLY A 31 7.40 6.72 -13.43
C GLY A 31 6.61 7.78 -14.19
N THR A 32 6.35 7.55 -15.48
CA THR A 32 5.26 8.22 -16.20
C THR A 32 4.12 7.24 -16.40
N LEU A 33 2.89 7.75 -16.36
CA LEU A 33 1.68 6.98 -16.64
C LEU A 33 0.75 7.84 -17.48
N SER A 34 0.41 7.34 -18.65
CA SER A 34 -0.56 7.98 -19.53
C SER A 34 -1.79 7.09 -19.71
N ARG A 35 -2.94 7.69 -20.03
CA ARG A 35 -4.20 6.95 -20.21
C ARG A 35 -4.11 5.85 -21.27
N ARG A 36 -3.28 6.05 -22.30
CA ARG A 36 -3.05 5.05 -23.37
C ARG A 36 -2.30 3.80 -22.89
N ASP A 37 -1.62 3.88 -21.75
CA ASP A 37 -0.90 2.74 -21.18
C ASP A 37 -1.85 1.82 -20.38
N LEU A 38 -3.06 2.30 -20.08
CA LEU A 38 -4.06 1.58 -19.31
C LEU A 38 -4.89 0.67 -20.21
N ASP A 39 -5.13 -0.55 -19.73
CA ASP A 39 -6.11 -1.45 -20.35
C ASP A 39 -7.52 -0.85 -20.18
N SER A 40 -8.31 -0.88 -21.25
CA SER A 40 -9.64 -0.25 -21.29
C SER A 40 -10.73 -1.05 -20.60
N THR A 41 -10.46 -2.31 -20.26
CA THR A 41 -11.45 -3.28 -19.75
C THR A 41 -11.21 -3.67 -18.30
N SER A 42 -9.96 -3.62 -17.83
CA SER A 42 -9.62 -4.02 -16.47
C SER A 42 -8.36 -3.32 -15.95
N PRO A 43 -8.30 -2.92 -14.66
CA PRO A 43 -7.07 -2.43 -14.05
C PRO A 43 -6.06 -3.55 -13.74
N ILE A 44 -6.48 -4.81 -13.76
CA ILE A 44 -5.68 -5.96 -13.31
C ILE A 44 -4.42 -6.20 -14.17
N PRO A 45 -4.48 -6.15 -15.52
CA PRO A 45 -3.28 -6.23 -16.34
C PRO A 45 -2.23 -5.17 -16.00
N GLN A 46 -2.68 -3.96 -15.67
CA GLN A 46 -1.77 -2.87 -15.28
C GLN A 46 -1.12 -3.13 -13.92
N PHE A 47 -1.88 -3.61 -12.94
CA PHE A 47 -1.33 -4.05 -11.66
C PHE A 47 -0.31 -5.17 -11.84
N HIS A 48 -0.66 -6.22 -12.60
CA HIS A 48 0.22 -7.36 -12.83
C HIS A 48 1.55 -6.93 -13.48
N LYS A 49 1.48 -6.10 -14.52
CA LYS A 49 2.68 -5.53 -15.18
C LYS A 49 3.57 -4.80 -14.19
N TRP A 50 3.02 -3.94 -13.34
CA TRP A 50 3.81 -3.20 -12.37
C TRP A 50 4.33 -4.06 -11.23
N PHE A 51 3.56 -5.05 -10.81
CA PHE A 51 3.96 -6.01 -9.80
C PHE A 51 5.19 -6.81 -10.26
N SER A 52 5.20 -7.33 -11.49
CA SER A 52 6.36 -8.02 -12.06
C SER A 52 7.59 -7.10 -12.16
N GLN A 53 7.41 -5.84 -12.60
CA GLN A 53 8.49 -4.85 -12.61
C GLN A 53 9.06 -4.60 -11.21
N ALA A 54 8.20 -4.58 -10.19
CA ALA A 54 8.63 -4.38 -8.80
C ALA A 54 9.44 -5.58 -8.31
N GLN A 55 9.00 -6.81 -8.60
CA GLN A 55 9.75 -8.02 -8.27
C GLN A 55 11.14 -8.02 -8.91
N ASP A 56 11.24 -7.66 -10.20
CA ASP A 56 12.52 -7.62 -10.90
C ASP A 56 13.45 -6.53 -10.34
N ALA A 57 12.91 -5.34 -10.07
CA ALA A 57 13.69 -4.24 -9.50
C ALA A 57 14.18 -4.54 -8.08
N ILE A 58 13.34 -5.16 -7.24
CA ILE A 58 13.72 -5.59 -5.89
C ILE A 58 14.78 -6.69 -5.95
N ARG A 59 14.63 -7.68 -6.84
CA ARG A 59 15.62 -8.75 -7.03
C ARG A 59 16.98 -8.20 -7.46
N ALA A 60 16.99 -7.20 -8.35
CA ALA A 60 18.22 -6.56 -8.82
C ALA A 60 18.97 -5.79 -7.72
N GLN A 61 18.29 -5.33 -6.66
CA GLN A 61 18.92 -4.65 -5.51
C GLN A 61 19.56 -5.62 -4.50
N GLY A 62 19.32 -6.93 -4.64
CA GLY A 62 19.84 -7.96 -3.74
C GLY A 62 19.11 -8.06 -2.40
N ALA A 63 19.51 -9.02 -1.57
CA ALA A 63 18.86 -9.36 -0.29
C ALA A 63 19.04 -8.32 0.84
N ALA A 64 19.55 -7.13 0.54
CA ALA A 64 19.82 -6.10 1.52
C ALA A 64 18.53 -5.33 1.90
N GLY A 65 17.67 -5.98 2.69
CA GLY A 65 16.66 -5.32 3.54
C GLY A 65 15.38 -4.80 2.86
N ALA A 66 15.15 -5.08 1.58
CA ALA A 66 13.95 -4.63 0.89
C ALA A 66 12.72 -5.50 1.23
N ALA A 67 11.62 -4.86 1.62
CA ALA A 67 10.30 -5.47 1.60
C ALA A 67 10.04 -6.07 0.21
N THR A 68 9.42 -7.25 0.14
CA THR A 68 9.11 -7.89 -1.12
C THR A 68 7.97 -7.16 -1.84
N ALA A 69 7.78 -7.39 -3.14
CA ALA A 69 6.75 -6.72 -3.94
C ALA A 69 5.32 -6.98 -3.42
N GLU A 70 5.12 -8.15 -2.79
CA GLU A 70 3.89 -8.65 -2.19
C GLU A 70 3.53 -7.92 -0.89
N THR A 71 4.50 -7.27 -0.25
CA THR A 71 4.28 -6.58 1.02
C THR A 71 3.46 -5.31 0.79
N CYS A 72 2.32 -5.19 1.46
CA CYS A 72 1.46 -4.02 1.38
C CYS A 72 0.87 -3.65 2.73
N THR A 73 0.43 -2.41 2.86
CA THR A 73 -0.30 -1.94 4.05
C THR A 73 -1.78 -2.21 3.88
N LEU A 74 -2.37 -2.99 4.77
CA LEU A 74 -3.82 -3.14 4.92
C LEU A 74 -4.34 -2.14 5.93
N SER A 75 -5.34 -1.36 5.53
CA SER A 75 -6.09 -0.46 6.41
C SER A 75 -7.54 -0.91 6.55
N THR A 76 -8.03 -0.94 7.79
CA THR A 76 -9.40 -1.30 8.16
C THR A 76 -9.94 -0.26 9.14
N ALA A 77 -11.26 -0.19 9.31
CA ALA A 77 -11.88 0.67 10.32
C ALA A 77 -13.01 -0.08 11.03
N GLU A 78 -13.08 0.06 12.35
CA GLU A 78 -14.19 -0.47 13.17
C GLU A 78 -15.42 0.42 13.03
N LEU A 79 -16.61 -0.18 12.92
CA LEU A 79 -17.89 0.51 13.13
C LEU A 79 -18.54 0.04 14.44
N PRO A 80 -19.20 0.95 15.19
CA PRO A 80 -19.57 2.32 14.80
C PRO A 80 -18.50 3.39 15.08
N SER A 81 -17.40 3.05 15.78
CA SER A 81 -16.44 4.05 16.28
C SER A 81 -15.74 4.84 15.16
N GLY A 82 -15.63 4.26 13.96
CA GLY A 82 -14.82 4.79 12.86
C GLY A 82 -13.32 4.65 13.11
N ARG A 83 -12.90 3.94 14.16
CA ARG A 83 -11.49 3.85 14.54
C ARG A 83 -10.71 3.05 13.50
N VAL A 84 -9.78 3.72 12.83
CA VAL A 84 -8.93 3.15 11.78
C VAL A 84 -7.72 2.42 12.39
N SER A 85 -7.33 1.32 11.76
CA SER A 85 -6.07 0.65 12.05
C SER A 85 -5.39 0.15 10.77
N SER A 86 -4.06 0.22 10.73
CA SER A 86 -3.26 -0.19 9.56
C SER A 86 -2.09 -1.09 9.99
N ARG A 87 -1.68 -2.01 9.11
CA ARG A 87 -0.56 -2.94 9.32
C ARG A 87 -0.04 -3.47 8.00
N LEU A 88 1.19 -3.98 7.99
CA LEU A 88 1.72 -4.74 6.86
C LEU A 88 1.06 -6.13 6.78
N VAL A 89 0.77 -6.55 5.55
CA VAL A 89 0.30 -7.89 5.18
C VAL A 89 0.99 -8.32 3.88
N TYR A 90 0.81 -9.59 3.52
CA TYR A 90 1.40 -10.17 2.32
C TYR A 90 0.29 -10.51 1.32
N LEU A 91 0.43 -10.02 0.09
CA LEU A 91 -0.37 -10.46 -1.04
C LEU A 91 0.03 -11.89 -1.40
N LYS A 92 -0.92 -12.81 -1.38
CA LYS A 92 -0.73 -14.20 -1.81
C LYS A 92 -0.86 -14.30 -3.32
N GLU A 93 -1.98 -13.80 -3.85
CA GLU A 93 -2.35 -13.97 -5.25
C GLU A 93 -3.40 -12.93 -5.67
N LEU A 94 -3.59 -12.85 -6.99
CA LEU A 94 -4.77 -12.28 -7.61
C LEU A 94 -5.66 -13.43 -8.04
N ASP A 95 -6.92 -13.43 -7.62
CA ASP A 95 -7.86 -14.47 -8.05
C ASP A 95 -8.28 -14.24 -9.53
N ALA A 96 -8.94 -15.24 -10.12
CA ALA A 96 -9.39 -15.19 -11.52
C ALA A 96 -10.41 -14.06 -11.81
N ARG A 97 -11.01 -13.46 -10.77
CA ARG A 97 -11.98 -12.35 -10.87
C ARG A 97 -11.31 -10.99 -10.67
N GLY A 98 -10.01 -10.94 -10.39
CA GLY A 98 -9.28 -9.71 -10.07
C GLY A 98 -9.32 -9.33 -8.58
N GLY A 99 -9.70 -10.24 -7.69
CA GLY A 99 -9.66 -10.08 -6.25
C GLY A 99 -8.24 -10.20 -5.70
N PHE A 100 -7.91 -9.39 -4.70
CA PHE A 100 -6.61 -9.40 -4.03
C PHE A 100 -6.67 -10.28 -2.79
N VAL A 101 -5.96 -11.40 -2.82
CA VAL A 101 -5.96 -12.38 -1.73
C VAL A 101 -4.76 -12.14 -0.82
N ILE A 102 -5.01 -11.95 0.47
CA ILE A 102 -3.97 -11.77 1.49
C ILE A 102 -4.02 -12.88 2.53
N TYR A 103 -2.85 -13.33 3.00
CA TYR A 103 -2.79 -14.17 4.18
C TYR A 103 -2.85 -13.32 5.45
N SER A 104 -3.72 -13.70 6.37
CA SER A 104 -3.79 -13.09 7.69
C SER A 104 -4.47 -14.02 8.69
N ASN A 105 -4.04 -13.96 9.96
CA ASN A 105 -4.78 -14.58 11.04
C ASN A 105 -6.10 -13.80 11.27
N PHE A 106 -7.22 -14.34 10.80
CA PHE A 106 -8.55 -13.76 10.97
C PHE A 106 -9.33 -14.34 12.17
N GLY A 107 -8.70 -15.14 13.03
CA GLY A 107 -9.36 -15.75 14.20
C GLY A 107 -9.48 -14.82 15.40
N THR A 108 -8.40 -14.11 15.74
CA THR A 108 -8.30 -13.34 17.01
C THR A 108 -7.72 -11.93 16.84
N SER A 109 -7.54 -11.46 15.60
CA SER A 109 -6.83 -10.19 15.35
C SER A 109 -7.76 -8.98 15.21
N ARG A 110 -7.25 -7.80 15.54
CA ARG A 110 -8.00 -6.52 15.46
C ARG A 110 -8.61 -6.28 14.07
N LYS A 111 -7.89 -6.57 12.99
CA LYS A 111 -8.43 -6.42 11.62
C LYS A 111 -9.62 -7.33 11.34
N ALA A 112 -9.68 -8.50 11.97
CA ALA A 112 -10.81 -9.40 11.82
C ALA A 112 -12.05 -8.85 12.52
N ALA A 113 -11.88 -8.28 13.71
CA ALA A 113 -12.95 -7.58 14.43
C ALA A 113 -13.43 -6.35 13.64
N ASP A 114 -12.51 -5.52 13.14
CA ASP A 114 -12.85 -4.37 12.28
C ASP A 114 -13.69 -4.84 11.08
N LEU A 115 -13.18 -5.83 10.32
CA LEU A 115 -13.84 -6.36 9.12
C LEU A 115 -15.19 -7.03 9.36
N ALA A 116 -15.41 -7.59 10.55
CA ALA A 116 -16.71 -8.15 10.95
C ALA A 116 -17.77 -7.05 11.11
N THR A 117 -17.37 -5.85 11.54
CA THR A 117 -18.27 -4.70 11.69
C THR A 117 -18.37 -3.85 10.42
N ASN A 118 -17.34 -3.88 9.59
CA ASN A 118 -17.20 -3.04 8.40
C ASN A 118 -16.33 -3.75 7.35
N PRO A 119 -16.92 -4.29 6.28
CA PRO A 119 -16.17 -5.07 5.31
C PRO A 119 -15.31 -4.21 4.38
N HIS A 120 -15.34 -2.88 4.48
CA HIS A 120 -14.51 -2.01 3.65
C HIS A 120 -13.05 -2.02 4.10
N ALA A 121 -12.15 -2.18 3.13
CA ALA A 121 -10.72 -2.21 3.35
C ALA A 121 -9.95 -1.53 2.21
N ALA A 122 -8.70 -1.14 2.52
CA ALA A 122 -7.76 -0.61 1.55
C ALA A 122 -6.40 -1.30 1.65
N LEU A 123 -5.79 -1.61 0.50
CA LEU A 123 -4.40 -2.03 0.38
C LEU A 123 -3.59 -0.88 -0.23
N CYS A 124 -2.39 -0.64 0.30
CA CYS A 124 -1.41 0.30 -0.24
C CYS A 124 -0.06 -0.41 -0.46
N PHE A 125 0.33 -0.55 -1.72
CA PHE A 125 1.64 -1.02 -2.13
C PHE A 125 2.53 0.19 -2.37
N TYR A 126 3.75 0.16 -1.85
CA TYR A 126 4.77 1.14 -2.17
C TYR A 126 6.05 0.44 -2.60
N TRP A 127 6.38 0.54 -3.89
CA TRP A 127 7.58 0.00 -4.48
C TRP A 127 8.60 1.12 -4.66
N SER A 128 9.39 1.37 -3.60
CA SER A 128 10.44 2.39 -3.60
C SER A 128 11.37 2.32 -4.83
N PRO A 129 11.82 1.14 -5.31
CA PRO A 129 12.66 1.05 -6.51
C PRO A 129 12.02 1.61 -7.78
N LEU A 130 10.68 1.58 -7.85
CA LEU A 130 9.91 2.10 -8.98
C LEU A 130 9.37 3.51 -8.72
N GLN A 131 9.58 4.05 -7.51
CA GLN A 131 8.94 5.29 -7.06
C GLN A 131 7.41 5.27 -7.29
N ARG A 132 6.80 4.10 -7.07
CA ARG A 132 5.41 3.84 -7.45
C ARG A 132 4.59 3.37 -6.27
N GLN A 133 3.38 3.91 -6.17
CA GLN A 133 2.37 3.48 -5.22
C GLN A 133 1.16 2.93 -5.96
N VAL A 134 0.60 1.83 -5.47
CA VAL A 134 -0.71 1.31 -5.91
C VAL A 134 -1.67 1.22 -4.74
N ARG A 135 -2.88 1.74 -4.93
CA ARG A 135 -3.98 1.66 -3.96
C ARG A 135 -5.08 0.79 -4.51
N VAL A 136 -5.59 -0.10 -3.67
CA VAL A 136 -6.74 -0.95 -3.96
C VAL A 136 -7.74 -0.74 -2.83
N GLU A 137 -8.99 -0.45 -3.18
CA GLU A 137 -10.05 -0.17 -2.22
C GLU A 137 -11.28 -0.99 -2.60
N GLY A 138 -11.93 -1.59 -1.61
CA GLY A 138 -13.07 -2.46 -1.88
C GLY A 138 -13.64 -3.13 -0.65
N VAL A 139 -14.46 -4.14 -0.89
CA VAL A 139 -15.10 -4.97 0.12
C VAL A 139 -14.28 -6.24 0.30
N ALA A 140 -13.83 -6.51 1.52
CA ALA A 140 -13.15 -7.73 1.87
C ALA A 140 -14.16 -8.84 2.20
N ALA A 141 -13.91 -10.04 1.69
CA ALA A 141 -14.65 -11.25 2.01
C ALA A 141 -13.69 -12.34 2.50
N ARG A 142 -14.18 -13.25 3.34
CA ARG A 142 -13.42 -14.47 3.65
C ARG A 142 -13.50 -15.40 2.45
N LEU A 143 -12.36 -15.97 2.07
CA LEU A 143 -12.32 -17.10 1.15
C LEU A 143 -13.03 -18.31 1.76
N SER A 144 -13.55 -19.19 0.90
CA SER A 144 -14.09 -20.47 1.35
C SER A 144 -13.00 -21.33 1.99
N ALA A 145 -13.38 -22.36 2.75
CA ALA A 145 -12.41 -23.29 3.32
C ALA A 145 -11.57 -24.00 2.24
N GLU A 146 -12.17 -24.25 1.07
CA GLU A 146 -11.54 -24.89 -0.09
C GLU A 146 -10.48 -23.97 -0.72
N GLU A 147 -10.79 -22.68 -0.86
CA GLU A 147 -9.86 -21.67 -1.39
C GLU A 147 -8.73 -21.32 -0.37
N SER A 148 -8.98 -21.48 0.93
CA SER A 148 -8.02 -21.14 1.99
C SER A 148 -6.93 -22.20 2.24
N GLN A 149 -7.08 -23.43 1.76
CA GLN A 149 -6.15 -24.55 2.00
C GLN A 149 -5.15 -24.78 0.85
N GLY A 150 -5.26 -24.03 -0.25
CA GLY A 150 -4.34 -24.08 -1.39
C GLY A 150 -3.05 -23.30 -1.19
#